data_AF-A0A1S1Y0H2-F1
#
_entry.id   AF-A0A1S1Y0H2-F1
#
_cell.length_a   1.000
_cell.length_b   1.000
_cell.length_c   1.000
_cell.angle_alpha   90.00
_cell.angle_beta   90.00
_cell.angle_gamma   90.00
#
_symmetry.space_group_name_H-M   'P 1'
#
loop_
_entity.id
_entity.type
_entity.pdbx_description
1 polymer ?
#
loop_
_entity_poly.entity_id
_entity_poly.type
_entity_poly.pdbx_seq_one_letter_code
_entity_poly.pdbx_strand_id
1 'polypeptide(L)'
;MRWIGLSGLTVLVLLAGLETGRAEPKPAPVGDSAIKKAQGIIRQLSQEKSALEAEKAAWLADKATLEGKLKLLENQARLLPALQDQVERYKAGLDSVRGSLENQLVQQRQREQALLQKHNDMVLQARAIREDNTVLVQAVQERERWISQCGELNRQLREVGQDIVQHSGDKSLFEQLAELEPITGIAQVQNEAQAETYRYRLRQLKVTPFEAVVPVQSDGAPAAAEAMPAEPASTGAPDAGTAEPVDNAESPDAGQAARAADDTASHGRGAGR
;
A
#
# COMPACT_ATOMS: atom_id res chain seq x y z
N MET A 1 -34.41 14.47 -25.23
CA MET A 1 -35.77 14.11 -24.77
C MET A 1 -36.78 14.72 -25.74
N ARG A 2 -37.42 13.86 -26.53
CA ARG A 2 -38.57 14.17 -27.41
C ARG A 2 -39.83 13.70 -26.67
N TRP A 3 -40.81 14.57 -26.48
CA TRP A 3 -42.22 14.29 -26.19
C TRP A 3 -43.01 15.41 -26.90
N ILE A 4 -43.76 15.16 -27.98
CA ILE A 4 -45.10 14.55 -28.05
C ILE A 4 -46.17 15.45 -27.41
N GLY A 5 -47.20 15.79 -28.20
CA GLY A 5 -48.50 16.25 -27.71
C GLY A 5 -49.08 17.39 -28.55
N LEU A 6 -49.70 17.08 -29.70
CA LEU A 6 -51.16 16.89 -29.84
C LEU A 6 -51.97 18.19 -29.66
N SER A 7 -52.59 18.67 -30.74
CA SER A 7 -54.05 18.55 -30.95
C SER A 7 -54.81 19.56 -30.09
N GLY A 8 -55.39 20.62 -30.64
CA GLY A 8 -56.33 20.60 -31.75
C GLY A 8 -57.65 21.10 -31.19
N LEU A 9 -58.09 22.30 -31.59
CA LEU A 9 -59.50 22.68 -31.55
C LEU A 9 -59.75 23.87 -32.49
N THR A 10 -59.78 23.55 -33.77
CA THR A 10 -60.69 24.17 -34.73
C THR A 10 -62.11 24.23 -34.13
N VAL A 11 -62.60 25.42 -33.79
CA VAL A 11 -64.04 25.70 -33.65
C VAL A 11 -64.44 26.59 -34.83
N LEU A 12 -64.64 25.92 -35.95
CA LEU A 12 -65.41 26.39 -37.08
C LEU A 12 -66.56 25.39 -37.16
N VAL A 13 -67.77 25.78 -36.75
CA VAL A 13 -69.06 25.15 -37.11
C VAL A 13 -70.21 25.93 -36.43
N LEU A 14 -71.29 26.12 -37.21
CA LEU A 14 -72.66 26.50 -36.83
C LEU A 14 -73.01 27.99 -36.65
N LEU A 15 -73.19 28.67 -37.78
CA LEU A 15 -74.40 29.46 -38.00
C LEU A 15 -74.93 29.17 -39.41
N ALA A 16 -75.54 27.99 -39.54
CA ALA A 16 -76.48 27.68 -40.60
C ALA A 16 -77.90 27.84 -40.03
N GLY A 17 -78.72 28.58 -40.77
CA GLY A 17 -80.17 28.34 -40.87
C GLY A 17 -81.02 28.62 -39.63
N LEU A 18 -81.62 29.81 -39.62
CA LEU A 18 -83.02 29.97 -39.20
C LEU A 18 -83.63 31.10 -40.04
N GLU A 19 -84.01 30.74 -41.26
CA GLU A 19 -85.05 31.46 -41.98
C GLU A 19 -86.36 31.30 -41.20
N THR A 20 -86.91 32.40 -40.71
CA THR A 20 -88.32 32.45 -40.27
C THR A 20 -88.99 33.61 -41.00
N GLY A 21 -90.08 33.27 -41.69
CA GLY A 21 -90.77 34.09 -42.66
C GLY A 21 -91.24 35.45 -42.12
N ARG A 22 -91.16 36.45 -42.99
CA ARG A 22 -91.70 37.78 -42.74
C ARG A 22 -93.12 37.85 -43.28
N ALA A 23 -94.08 37.69 -42.38
CA ALA A 23 -95.45 38.15 -42.57
C ALA A 23 -95.48 39.69 -42.62
N GLU A 24 -96.32 40.22 -43.51
CA GLU A 24 -96.57 41.64 -43.76
C GLU A 24 -97.32 42.29 -42.59
N PRO A 25 -96.78 43.32 -41.91
CA PRO A 25 -97.53 44.06 -40.91
C PRO A 25 -98.18 45.31 -41.52
N LYS A 26 -99.50 45.31 -41.41
CA LYS A 26 -100.45 46.43 -41.46
C LYS A 26 -99.85 47.75 -40.92
N PRO A 27 -100.11 48.92 -41.56
CA PRO A 27 -99.49 50.18 -41.17
C PRO A 27 -100.01 50.65 -39.81
N ALA A 28 -99.08 50.84 -38.88
CA ALA A 28 -99.32 51.36 -37.53
C ALA A 28 -98.40 52.58 -37.28
N PRO A 29 -98.72 53.42 -36.27
CA PRO A 29 -98.44 54.85 -36.24
C PRO A 29 -96.94 55.18 -36.10
N VAL A 30 -96.52 56.26 -36.76
CA VAL A 30 -95.13 56.66 -37.09
C VAL A 30 -94.23 57.01 -35.86
N GLY A 31 -94.70 56.86 -34.62
CA GLY A 31 -93.94 57.22 -33.39
C GLY A 31 -93.46 56.06 -32.50
N ASP A 32 -94.25 55.01 -32.31
CA ASP A 32 -93.99 54.00 -31.26
C ASP A 32 -92.91 52.96 -31.63
N SER A 33 -92.66 52.77 -32.93
CA SER A 33 -91.66 51.81 -33.40
C SER A 33 -90.22 52.30 -33.18
N ALA A 34 -89.99 53.61 -33.22
CA ALA A 34 -88.70 54.23 -32.95
C ALA A 34 -88.32 54.11 -31.46
N ILE A 35 -89.28 54.28 -30.55
CA ILE A 35 -89.08 54.17 -29.10
C ILE A 35 -88.71 52.73 -28.71
N LYS A 36 -89.39 51.72 -29.28
CA LYS A 36 -89.07 50.31 -29.04
C LYS A 36 -87.67 49.93 -29.54
N LYS A 37 -87.25 50.48 -30.69
CA LYS A 37 -85.88 50.30 -31.21
C LYS A 37 -84.84 50.94 -30.30
N ALA A 38 -85.08 52.17 -29.84
CA ALA A 38 -84.20 52.85 -28.89
C ALA A 38 -84.07 52.07 -27.56
N GLN A 39 -85.19 51.55 -27.04
CA GLN A 39 -85.18 50.72 -25.83
C GLN A 39 -84.42 49.39 -26.03
N GLY A 40 -84.51 48.79 -27.23
CA GLY A 40 -83.72 47.62 -27.61
C GLY A 40 -82.21 47.91 -27.63
N ILE A 41 -81.82 49.04 -28.23
CA ILE A 41 -80.41 49.48 -28.28
C ILE A 41 -79.87 49.76 -26.88
N ILE A 42 -80.64 50.39 -25.99
CA ILE A 42 -80.19 50.64 -24.60
C ILE A 42 -79.93 49.33 -23.86
N ARG A 43 -80.75 48.29 -24.08
CA ARG A 43 -80.53 46.97 -23.48
C ARG A 43 -79.27 46.29 -24.06
N GLN A 44 -79.05 46.39 -25.37
CA GLN A 44 -77.83 45.89 -26.00
C GLN A 44 -76.59 46.61 -25.48
N LEU A 45 -76.59 47.94 -25.43
CA LEU A 45 -75.49 48.72 -24.86
C LEU A 45 -75.25 48.41 -23.38
N SER A 46 -76.31 48.14 -22.61
CA SER A 46 -76.18 47.70 -21.22
C SER A 46 -75.55 46.32 -21.11
N GLN A 47 -75.90 45.38 -21.99
CA GLN A 47 -75.30 44.04 -22.04
C GLN A 47 -73.82 44.13 -22.44
N GLU A 48 -73.51 44.87 -23.50
CA GLU A 48 -72.14 45.13 -23.96
C GLU A 48 -71.30 45.81 -22.88
N LYS A 49 -71.85 46.82 -22.18
CA LYS A 49 -71.18 47.45 -21.06
C LYS A 49 -70.86 46.45 -19.95
N SER A 50 -71.82 45.61 -19.56
CA SER A 50 -71.59 44.58 -18.54
C SER A 50 -70.56 43.52 -18.99
N ALA A 51 -70.55 43.17 -20.27
CA ALA A 51 -69.58 42.24 -20.84
C ALA A 51 -68.16 42.85 -20.85
N LEU A 52 -68.03 44.10 -21.29
CA LEU A 52 -66.74 44.81 -21.28
C LEU A 52 -66.22 45.06 -19.87
N GLU A 53 -67.10 45.34 -18.90
CA GLU A 53 -66.71 45.46 -17.49
C GLU A 53 -66.22 44.11 -16.93
N ALA A 54 -66.87 43.00 -17.31
CA ALA A 54 -66.44 41.66 -16.92
C ALA A 54 -65.10 41.26 -17.57
N GLU A 55 -64.92 41.55 -18.87
CA GLU A 55 -63.65 41.32 -19.57
C GLU A 55 -62.52 42.16 -18.98
N LYS A 56 -62.76 43.44 -18.69
CA LYS A 56 -61.78 44.30 -18.03
C LYS A 56 -61.37 43.74 -16.67
N ALA A 57 -62.33 43.23 -15.89
CA ALA A 57 -62.04 42.58 -14.61
C ALA A 57 -61.20 41.31 -14.81
N ALA A 58 -61.51 40.49 -15.82
CA ALA A 58 -60.73 39.30 -16.16
C ALA A 58 -59.30 39.65 -16.58
N TRP A 59 -59.11 40.64 -17.45
CA TRP A 59 -57.78 41.11 -17.87
C TRP A 59 -56.95 41.66 -16.72
N LEU A 60 -57.57 42.36 -15.76
CA LEU A 60 -56.87 42.85 -14.57
C LEU A 60 -56.45 41.70 -13.65
N ALA A 61 -57.29 40.68 -13.49
CA ALA A 61 -56.95 39.48 -12.74
C ALA A 61 -55.79 38.72 -13.41
N ASP A 62 -55.85 38.50 -14.73
CA ASP A 62 -54.80 37.85 -15.49
C ASP A 62 -53.48 38.61 -15.39
N LYS A 63 -53.52 39.94 -15.54
CA LYS A 63 -52.34 40.80 -15.36
C LYS A 63 -51.72 40.62 -13.98
N ALA A 64 -52.53 40.63 -12.92
CA ALA A 64 -52.03 40.42 -11.56
C ALA A 64 -51.40 39.03 -11.37
N THR A 65 -51.98 37.98 -11.97
CA THR A 65 -51.40 36.62 -11.91
C THR A 65 -50.08 36.50 -12.68
N LEU A 66 -49.97 37.13 -13.85
CA LEU A 66 -48.75 37.14 -14.66
C LEU A 66 -47.63 37.93 -13.99
N GLU A 67 -47.95 39.08 -13.38
CA GLU A 67 -47.01 39.85 -12.57
C GLU A 67 -46.52 39.05 -11.36
N GLY A 68 -47.40 38.28 -10.72
CA GLY A 68 -47.02 37.35 -9.64
C GLY A 68 -46.05 36.26 -10.11
N LYS A 69 -46.32 35.63 -11.25
CA LYS A 69 -45.44 34.61 -11.85
C LYS A 69 -44.10 35.20 -12.29
N LEU A 70 -44.09 36.40 -12.87
CA LEU A 70 -42.85 37.09 -13.25
C LEU A 70 -41.96 37.33 -12.03
N LYS A 71 -42.52 37.87 -10.95
CA LYS A 71 -41.76 38.10 -9.71
C LYS A 71 -41.19 36.80 -9.12
N LEU A 72 -41.95 35.70 -9.18
CA LEU A 72 -41.48 34.39 -8.72
C LEU A 72 -40.30 33.87 -9.57
N LEU A 73 -40.42 33.95 -10.90
CA LEU A 73 -39.35 33.55 -11.82
C LEU A 73 -38.12 34.44 -11.70
N GLU A 74 -38.28 35.75 -11.53
CA GLU A 74 -37.18 36.68 -11.27
C GLU A 74 -36.45 36.33 -9.96
N ASN A 75 -37.20 36.02 -8.90
CA ASN A 75 -36.60 35.59 -7.63
C ASN A 75 -35.84 34.26 -7.78
N GLN A 76 -36.37 33.30 -8.56
CA GLN A 76 -35.66 32.05 -8.86
C GLN A 76 -34.41 32.28 -9.71
N ALA A 77 -34.50 33.14 -10.73
CA ALA A 77 -33.37 33.48 -11.59
C ALA A 77 -32.24 34.17 -10.80
N ARG A 78 -32.58 34.97 -9.78
CA ARG A 78 -31.60 35.58 -8.86
C ARG A 78 -30.86 34.56 -7.99
N LEU A 79 -31.40 33.36 -7.77
CA LEU A 79 -30.74 32.30 -7.00
C LEU A 79 -29.78 31.43 -7.83
N LEU A 80 -29.96 31.38 -9.15
CA LEU A 80 -29.09 30.63 -10.07
C LEU A 80 -27.60 30.99 -9.97
N PRO A 81 -27.16 32.27 -9.93
CA PRO A 81 -25.74 32.59 -9.84
C PRO A 81 -25.10 32.06 -8.54
N ALA A 82 -25.81 32.18 -7.41
CA ALA A 82 -25.30 31.65 -6.14
C ALA A 82 -25.14 30.12 -6.17
N LEU A 83 -26.04 29.41 -6.86
CA LEU A 83 -25.93 27.96 -7.03
C LEU A 83 -24.79 27.59 -7.99
N GLN A 84 -24.58 28.38 -9.04
CA GLN A 84 -23.45 28.21 -9.96
C GLN A 84 -22.10 28.39 -9.23
N ASP A 85 -21.97 29.44 -8.42
CA ASP A 85 -20.77 29.68 -7.59
C ASP A 85 -20.49 28.51 -6.64
N GLN A 86 -21.54 27.94 -6.03
CA GLN A 86 -21.38 26.76 -5.17
C GLN A 86 -20.88 25.55 -5.96
N VAL A 87 -21.45 25.28 -7.14
CA VAL A 87 -21.02 24.18 -7.99
C VAL A 87 -19.57 24.34 -8.43
N GLU A 88 -19.14 25.56 -8.79
CA GLU A 88 -17.75 25.84 -9.14
C GLU A 88 -16.80 25.61 -7.97
N ARG A 89 -17.17 26.04 -6.76
CA ARG A 89 -16.40 25.77 -5.54
C ARG A 89 -16.29 24.28 -5.25
N TYR A 90 -17.37 23.52 -5.37
CA TYR A 90 -17.33 22.07 -5.18
C TYR A 90 -16.47 21.37 -6.23
N LYS A 91 -16.53 21.81 -7.49
CA LYS A 91 -15.66 21.28 -8.56
C LYS A 91 -14.19 21.56 -8.27
N ALA A 92 -13.83 22.79 -7.93
CA ALA A 92 -12.46 23.14 -7.56
C ALA A 92 -11.98 22.34 -6.33
N GLY A 93 -12.86 22.15 -5.34
CA GLY A 93 -12.59 21.30 -4.17
C GLY A 93 -12.33 19.85 -4.56
N LEU A 94 -13.19 19.25 -5.40
CA LEU A 94 -13.02 17.89 -5.90
C LEU A 94 -11.72 17.72 -6.70
N ASP A 95 -11.40 18.67 -7.57
CA ASP A 95 -10.17 18.64 -8.36
C ASP A 95 -8.92 18.74 -7.46
N SER A 96 -8.97 19.55 -6.40
CA SER A 96 -7.89 19.66 -5.42
C SER A 96 -7.67 18.36 -4.63
N VAL A 97 -8.75 17.73 -4.17
CA VAL A 97 -8.71 16.45 -3.44
C VAL A 97 -8.20 15.35 -4.36
N ARG A 98 -8.70 15.30 -5.60
CA ARG A 98 -8.24 14.36 -6.62
C ARG A 98 -6.74 14.50 -6.87
N GLY A 99 -6.25 15.72 -7.10
CA GLY A 99 -4.82 15.97 -7.29
C GLY A 99 -3.97 15.58 -6.08
N SER A 100 -4.48 15.82 -4.86
CA SER A 100 -3.82 15.40 -3.62
C SER A 100 -3.71 13.88 -3.51
N LEU A 101 -4.81 13.15 -3.78
CA LEU A 101 -4.84 11.69 -3.74
C LEU A 101 -3.95 11.08 -4.82
N GLU A 102 -3.95 11.61 -6.04
CA GLU A 102 -3.08 11.17 -7.12
C GLU A 102 -1.59 11.34 -6.73
N ASN A 103 -1.23 12.48 -6.14
CA ASN A 103 0.13 12.71 -5.63
C ASN A 103 0.51 11.76 -4.49
N GLN A 104 -0.39 11.52 -3.54
CA GLN A 104 -0.16 10.57 -2.44
C GLN A 104 0.04 9.15 -2.97
N LEU A 105 -0.74 8.74 -3.98
CA LEU A 105 -0.63 7.42 -4.60
C LEU A 105 0.72 7.27 -5.30
N VAL A 106 1.17 8.28 -6.04
CA VAL A 106 2.51 8.28 -6.67
C VAL A 106 3.62 8.18 -5.61
N GLN A 107 3.54 8.96 -4.53
CA GLN A 107 4.52 8.90 -3.44
C GLN A 107 4.54 7.54 -2.74
N GLN A 108 3.38 6.92 -2.51
CA GLN A 108 3.28 5.59 -1.92
C GLN A 108 3.92 4.53 -2.83
N ARG A 109 3.63 4.55 -4.14
CA ARG A 109 4.26 3.64 -5.11
C ARG A 109 5.77 3.79 -5.14
N GLN A 110 6.28 5.03 -5.11
CA GLN A 110 7.73 5.28 -5.07
C GLN A 110 8.37 4.73 -3.78
N ARG A 111 7.73 4.93 -2.63
CA ARG A 111 8.21 4.37 -1.35
C ARG A 111 8.20 2.84 -1.35
N GLU A 112 7.15 2.24 -1.89
CA GLU A 112 7.05 0.78 -2.00
C GLU A 112 8.15 0.21 -2.91
N GLN A 113 8.38 0.82 -4.08
CA GLN A 113 9.47 0.43 -4.97
C GLN A 113 10.84 0.57 -4.31
N ALA A 114 11.09 1.67 -3.59
CA ALA A 114 12.33 1.87 -2.85
C ALA A 114 12.51 0.83 -1.73
N LEU A 115 11.43 0.44 -1.06
CA LEU A 115 11.46 -0.60 -0.02
C LEU A 115 11.77 -1.98 -0.63
N LEU A 116 11.16 -2.31 -1.77
CA LEU A 116 11.43 -3.56 -2.49
C LEU A 116 12.87 -3.62 -2.98
N GLN A 117 13.42 -2.52 -3.50
CA GLN A 117 14.84 -2.44 -3.89
C GLN A 117 15.75 -2.70 -2.69
N LYS A 118 15.55 -1.98 -1.58
CA LYS A 118 16.33 -2.20 -0.34
C LYS A 118 16.21 -3.62 0.18
N HIS A 119 15.02 -4.22 0.09
CA HIS A 119 14.82 -5.61 0.52
C HIS A 119 15.63 -6.58 -0.35
N ASN A 120 15.58 -6.41 -1.68
CA ASN A 120 16.37 -7.22 -2.60
C ASN A 120 17.88 -7.06 -2.35
N ASP A 121 18.34 -5.84 -2.12
CA ASP A 121 19.75 -5.57 -1.80
C ASP A 121 20.18 -6.27 -0.49
N MET A 122 19.35 -6.19 0.56
CA MET A 122 19.60 -6.91 1.81
C MET A 122 19.61 -8.43 1.63
N VAL A 123 18.72 -8.98 0.79
CA VAL A 123 18.69 -10.41 0.48
C VAL A 123 19.95 -10.84 -0.26
N LEU A 124 20.43 -10.03 -1.22
CA LEU A 124 21.69 -10.29 -1.94
C LEU A 124 22.89 -10.23 -1.00
N GLN A 125 22.97 -9.21 -0.14
CA GLN A 125 24.01 -9.08 0.87
C GLN A 125 24.00 -10.27 1.85
N ALA A 126 22.82 -10.67 2.33
CA ALA A 126 22.70 -11.81 3.23
C ALA A 126 23.12 -13.14 2.57
N ARG A 127 22.92 -13.29 1.26
CA ARG A 127 23.41 -14.46 0.50
C ARG A 127 24.94 -14.44 0.39
N ALA A 128 25.53 -13.30 0.01
CA ALA A 128 26.98 -13.15 -0.07
C ALA A 128 27.66 -13.47 1.27
N ILE A 129 27.14 -12.94 2.39
CA ILE A 129 27.67 -13.24 3.73
C ILE A 129 27.57 -14.73 4.07
N ARG A 130 26.49 -15.41 3.68
CA ARG A 130 26.35 -16.86 3.91
C ARG A 130 27.35 -17.64 3.08
N GLU A 131 27.54 -17.28 1.82
CA GLU A 131 28.53 -17.90 0.94
C GLU A 131 29.94 -17.73 1.52
N ASP A 132 30.32 -16.52 1.92
CA ASP A 132 31.60 -16.24 2.57
C ASP A 132 31.79 -17.06 3.85
N ASN A 133 30.75 -17.15 4.69
CA ASN A 133 30.80 -17.93 5.91
C ASN A 133 31.02 -19.41 5.62
N THR A 134 30.39 -19.97 4.58
CA THR A 134 30.63 -21.37 4.19
C THR A 134 32.06 -21.63 3.74
N VAL A 135 32.65 -20.68 2.99
CA VAL A 135 34.05 -20.78 2.55
C VAL A 135 35.00 -20.70 3.74
N LEU A 136 34.76 -19.78 4.67
CA LEU A 136 35.57 -19.65 5.89
C LEU A 136 35.49 -20.90 6.77
N VAL A 137 34.29 -21.47 6.94
CA VAL A 137 34.11 -22.72 7.69
C VAL A 137 34.85 -23.87 7.03
N GLN A 138 34.82 -23.99 5.69
CA GLN A 138 35.59 -25.00 4.97
C GLN A 138 37.10 -24.81 5.16
N ALA A 139 37.60 -23.59 5.01
CA ALA A 139 39.01 -23.28 5.21
C ALA A 139 39.49 -23.57 6.66
N VAL A 140 38.64 -23.32 7.66
CA VAL A 140 38.92 -23.69 9.06
C VAL A 140 38.97 -25.20 9.22
N GLN A 141 37.98 -25.94 8.67
CA GLN A 141 37.98 -27.40 8.73
C GLN A 141 39.20 -28.02 8.04
N GLU A 142 39.65 -27.48 6.91
CA GLU A 142 40.87 -27.92 6.22
C GLU A 142 42.11 -27.71 7.08
N ARG A 143 42.25 -26.53 7.71
CA ARG A 143 43.35 -26.23 8.63
C ARG A 143 43.33 -27.11 9.86
N GLU A 144 42.16 -27.36 10.46
CA GLU A 144 42.02 -28.26 11.61
C GLU A 144 42.43 -29.69 11.25
N ARG A 145 42.02 -30.19 10.08
CA ARG A 145 42.47 -31.49 9.56
C ARG A 145 43.98 -31.52 9.40
N TRP A 146 44.58 -30.49 8.80
CA TRP A 146 46.04 -30.41 8.66
C TRP A 146 46.77 -30.41 10.00
N ILE A 147 46.30 -29.62 10.97
CA ILE A 147 46.86 -29.56 12.32
C ILE A 147 46.77 -30.94 13.01
N SER A 148 45.63 -31.62 12.88
CA SER A 148 45.45 -32.96 13.45
C SER A 148 46.42 -34.00 12.85
N GLN A 149 46.65 -33.95 11.54
CA GLN A 149 47.59 -34.82 10.85
C GLN A 149 49.03 -34.54 11.28
N CYS A 150 49.44 -33.26 11.37
CA CYS A 150 50.75 -32.89 11.90
C CYS A 150 50.92 -33.33 13.36
N GLY A 151 49.86 -33.22 14.18
CA GLY A 151 49.85 -33.69 15.56
C GLY A 151 50.09 -35.20 15.67
N GLU A 152 49.42 -35.99 14.83
CA GLU A 152 49.60 -37.44 14.73
C GLU A 152 51.03 -37.82 14.28
N LEU A 153 51.53 -37.20 13.22
CA LEU A 153 52.89 -37.45 12.73
C LEU A 153 53.96 -37.07 13.76
N ASN A 154 53.77 -35.98 14.50
CA ASN A 154 54.65 -35.59 15.60
C ASN A 154 54.60 -36.55 16.79
N ARG A 155 53.47 -37.22 17.03
CA ARG A 155 53.37 -38.30 18.03
C ARG A 155 54.12 -39.54 17.56
N GLN A 156 53.86 -39.99 16.34
CA GLN A 156 54.56 -41.13 15.74
C GLN A 156 56.07 -40.93 15.68
N LEU A 157 56.55 -39.72 15.36
CA LEU A 157 57.97 -39.38 15.37
C LEU A 157 58.58 -39.49 16.77
N ARG A 158 57.86 -39.05 17.81
CA ARG A 158 58.29 -39.19 19.20
C ARG A 158 58.34 -40.65 19.64
N GLU A 159 57.35 -41.45 19.27
CA GLU A 159 57.30 -42.89 19.56
C GLU A 159 58.48 -43.61 18.90
N VAL A 160 58.71 -43.41 17.59
CA VAL A 160 59.87 -43.98 16.89
C VAL A 160 61.20 -43.49 17.52
N GLY A 161 61.27 -42.22 17.92
CA GLY A 161 62.44 -41.69 18.63
C GLY A 161 62.69 -42.40 19.98
N GLN A 162 61.64 -42.64 20.76
CA GLN A 162 61.72 -43.39 22.01
C GLN A 162 62.13 -44.84 21.77
N ASP A 163 61.56 -45.51 20.76
CA ASP A 163 61.93 -46.88 20.39
C ASP A 163 63.42 -46.97 20.04
N ILE A 164 63.95 -46.04 19.26
CA ILE A 164 65.38 -45.98 18.90
C ILE A 164 66.25 -45.82 20.15
N VAL A 165 65.86 -44.93 21.08
CA VAL A 165 66.60 -44.71 22.33
C VAL A 165 66.58 -45.96 23.22
N GLN A 166 65.43 -46.63 23.36
CA GLN A 166 65.30 -47.86 24.13
C GLN A 166 66.19 -48.97 23.55
N HIS A 167 66.07 -49.26 22.24
CA HIS A 167 66.87 -50.29 21.59
C HIS A 167 68.36 -49.96 21.53
N SER A 168 68.73 -48.68 21.50
CA SER A 168 70.14 -48.26 21.53
C SER A 168 70.72 -48.30 22.96
N GLY A 169 69.90 -48.15 24.00
CA GLY A 169 70.31 -48.39 25.37
C GLY A 169 70.70 -49.85 25.62
N ASP A 170 69.97 -50.79 25.02
CA ASP A 170 70.26 -52.23 25.09
C ASP A 170 71.53 -52.63 24.31
N LYS A 171 72.00 -51.78 23.38
CA LYS A 171 73.27 -52.00 22.66
C LYS A 171 74.47 -51.96 23.58
N SER A 172 74.43 -51.36 24.77
CA SER A 172 75.53 -51.49 25.73
C SER A 172 75.88 -52.95 26.04
N LEU A 173 74.92 -53.88 25.97
CA LEU A 173 75.15 -55.30 26.20
C LEU A 173 75.52 -56.05 24.91
N PHE A 174 74.88 -55.70 23.78
CA PHE A 174 75.19 -56.30 22.48
C PHE A 174 76.49 -55.79 21.85
N GLU A 175 76.94 -54.59 22.18
CA GLU A 175 78.18 -53.98 21.71
C GLU A 175 79.37 -54.58 22.48
N GLN A 176 79.19 -54.88 23.78
CA GLN A 176 80.09 -55.78 24.52
C GLN A 176 80.15 -57.19 23.92
N LEU A 177 79.03 -57.71 23.40
CA LEU A 177 78.98 -59.03 22.74
C LEU A 177 79.52 -58.99 21.30
N ALA A 178 79.38 -57.88 20.59
CA ALA A 178 79.87 -57.68 19.23
C ALA A 178 81.39 -57.46 19.19
N GLU A 179 81.98 -56.87 20.23
CA GLU A 179 83.43 -56.87 20.44
C GLU A 179 84.01 -58.31 20.57
N LEU A 180 83.18 -59.29 20.95
CA LEU A 180 83.57 -60.70 21.08
C LEU A 180 83.44 -61.53 19.78
N GLU A 181 82.69 -61.09 18.75
CA GLU A 181 82.56 -61.79 17.47
C GLU A 181 82.97 -60.96 16.23
N PRO A 182 84.28 -60.81 15.97
CA PRO A 182 84.78 -60.09 14.80
C PRO A 182 84.73 -60.88 13.47
N ILE A 183 84.37 -62.17 13.46
CA ILE A 183 84.59 -63.05 12.29
C ILE A 183 83.31 -63.30 11.46
N THR A 184 82.12 -63.26 12.04
CA THR A 184 80.88 -63.69 11.37
C THR A 184 80.10 -62.54 10.70
N GLY A 185 80.27 -61.29 11.18
CA GLY A 185 79.63 -60.09 10.58
C GLY A 185 78.09 -60.04 10.66
N ILE A 186 77.43 -61.05 11.24
CA ILE A 186 75.97 -61.19 11.26
C ILE A 186 75.31 -60.05 12.04
N ALA A 187 75.90 -59.64 13.17
CA ALA A 187 75.42 -58.53 13.98
C ALA A 187 75.45 -57.18 13.24
N GLN A 188 76.45 -56.98 12.37
CA GLN A 188 76.57 -55.77 11.57
C GLN A 188 75.43 -55.65 10.55
N VAL A 189 75.09 -56.73 9.85
CA VAL A 189 73.98 -56.76 8.89
C VAL A 189 72.63 -56.52 9.59
N GLN A 190 72.42 -57.10 10.77
CA GLN A 190 71.19 -56.87 11.55
C GLN A 190 71.07 -55.41 12.00
N ASN A 191 72.15 -54.80 12.46
CA ASN A 191 72.19 -53.39 12.81
C ASN A 191 71.91 -52.49 11.60
N GLU A 192 72.47 -52.82 10.43
CA GLU A 192 72.26 -52.06 9.20
C GLU A 192 70.81 -52.16 8.71
N ALA A 193 70.23 -53.37 8.72
CA ALA A 193 68.82 -53.58 8.38
C ALA A 193 67.86 -52.82 9.32
N GLN A 194 68.16 -52.80 10.63
CA GLN A 194 67.39 -51.99 11.58
C GLN A 194 67.54 -50.48 11.32
N ALA A 195 68.77 -50.00 11.09
CA ALA A 195 69.03 -48.60 10.76
C ALA A 195 68.31 -48.17 9.47
N GLU A 196 68.28 -49.03 8.46
CA GLU A 196 67.51 -48.80 7.22
C GLU A 196 66.01 -48.75 7.46
N THR A 197 65.48 -49.65 8.31
CA THR A 197 64.07 -49.65 8.69
C THR A 197 63.68 -48.34 9.36
N TYR A 198 64.49 -47.83 10.28
CA TYR A 198 64.25 -46.52 10.91
C TYR A 198 64.39 -45.36 9.93
N ARG A 199 65.38 -45.40 9.04
CA ARG A 199 65.51 -44.40 7.94
C ARG A 199 64.29 -44.39 7.03
N TYR A 200 63.66 -45.53 6.80
CA TYR A 200 62.44 -45.63 6.01
C TYR A 200 61.24 -45.03 6.77
N ARG A 201 61.06 -45.38 8.05
CA ARG A 201 60.03 -44.79 8.91
C ARG A 201 60.17 -43.27 9.02
N LEU A 202 61.39 -42.77 9.23
CA LEU A 202 61.66 -41.32 9.28
C LEU A 202 61.39 -40.62 7.95
N ARG A 203 61.62 -41.28 6.80
CA ARG A 203 61.28 -40.74 5.48
C ARG A 203 59.78 -40.70 5.26
N GLN A 204 59.03 -41.71 5.70
CA GLN A 204 57.57 -41.71 5.64
C GLN A 204 56.93 -40.65 6.55
N LEU A 205 57.57 -40.33 7.68
CA LEU A 205 57.12 -39.31 8.63
C LEU A 205 57.46 -37.87 8.22
N LYS A 206 58.31 -37.67 7.21
CA LYS A 206 58.58 -36.31 6.69
C LYS A 206 57.34 -35.81 5.94
N VAL A 207 56.64 -34.87 6.57
CA VAL A 207 55.48 -34.19 6.00
C VAL A 207 55.88 -33.47 4.72
N THR A 208 55.05 -33.56 3.68
CA THR A 208 55.13 -32.68 2.52
C THR A 208 54.88 -31.23 2.96
N PRO A 209 55.72 -30.25 2.55
CA PRO A 209 55.55 -28.87 2.97
C PRO A 209 54.17 -28.36 2.58
N PHE A 210 53.51 -27.67 3.52
CA PHE A 210 52.25 -27.00 3.25
C PHE A 210 52.51 -25.89 2.23
N GLU A 211 52.01 -26.08 1.02
CA GLU A 211 51.96 -25.02 0.03
C GLU A 211 50.71 -24.20 0.32
N ALA A 212 50.92 -23.04 0.96
CA ALA A 212 49.82 -22.12 1.22
C ALA A 212 49.21 -21.71 -0.12
N VAL A 213 48.00 -22.19 -0.40
CA VAL A 213 47.19 -21.70 -1.51
C VAL A 213 47.07 -20.19 -1.31
N VAL A 214 47.79 -19.45 -2.16
CA VAL A 214 47.76 -17.99 -2.18
C VAL A 214 46.30 -17.63 -2.41
N PRO A 215 45.66 -16.86 -1.52
CA PRO A 215 44.29 -16.44 -1.74
C PRO A 215 44.26 -15.71 -3.07
N VAL A 216 43.54 -16.26 -4.04
CA VAL A 216 43.21 -15.58 -5.28
C VAL A 216 42.55 -14.28 -4.84
N GLN A 217 43.25 -13.18 -5.05
CA GLN A 217 42.70 -11.85 -4.84
C GLN A 217 41.43 -11.80 -5.68
N SER A 218 40.28 -11.80 -5.01
CA SER A 218 39.02 -11.50 -5.64
C SER A 218 39.05 -10.02 -5.98
N ASP A 219 39.68 -9.68 -7.12
CA ASP A 219 39.57 -8.41 -7.81
C ASP A 219 38.10 -8.23 -8.23
N GLY A 220 37.29 -7.78 -7.27
CA GLY A 220 35.85 -7.69 -7.40
C GLY A 220 35.18 -6.97 -6.24
N ALA A 221 35.91 -6.11 -5.53
CA ALA A 221 35.32 -5.13 -4.63
C ALA A 221 35.01 -3.87 -5.45
N PRO A 222 33.73 -3.52 -5.71
CA PRO A 222 33.41 -2.21 -6.26
C PRO A 222 33.77 -1.14 -5.21
N ALA A 223 34.80 -0.37 -5.53
CA ALA A 223 35.10 0.91 -4.91
C ALA A 223 33.92 1.87 -5.16
N ALA A 224 32.98 1.95 -4.21
CA ALA A 224 31.95 2.97 -4.15
C ALA A 224 31.51 3.20 -2.70
N ALA A 225 32.41 3.77 -1.90
CA ALA A 225 32.07 4.35 -0.60
C ALA A 225 33.05 5.49 -0.28
N GLU A 226 33.10 6.50 -1.15
CA GLU A 226 33.61 7.82 -0.79
C GLU A 226 32.43 8.77 -0.49
N ALA A 227 32.64 9.58 0.55
CA ALA A 227 31.86 10.75 0.99
C ALA A 227 30.58 10.52 1.81
N MET A 228 30.76 10.11 3.07
CA MET A 228 29.94 10.65 4.17
C MET A 228 30.43 12.08 4.50
N PRO A 229 29.57 13.11 4.49
CA PRO A 229 29.93 14.42 5.03
C PRO A 229 30.00 14.37 6.55
N ALA A 230 31.01 15.04 7.08
CA ALA A 230 31.33 15.17 8.49
C ALA A 230 30.15 15.67 9.33
N GLU A 231 29.87 14.93 10.40
CA GLU A 231 29.02 15.33 11.51
C GLU A 231 29.81 16.30 12.42
N PRO A 232 29.29 17.48 12.78
CA PRO A 232 29.98 18.40 13.68
C PRO A 232 29.88 17.90 15.13
N ALA A 233 31.04 17.91 15.80
CA ALA A 233 31.23 17.57 17.20
C ALA A 233 30.30 18.35 18.13
N SER A 234 29.45 17.63 18.86
CA SER A 234 28.79 18.12 20.07
C SER A 234 29.75 17.99 21.24
N THR A 235 30.25 19.13 21.71
CA THR A 235 30.93 19.26 23.01
C THR A 235 29.96 19.90 23.99
N GLY A 236 29.48 19.13 24.95
CA GLY A 236 28.59 19.59 26.02
C GLY A 236 28.60 18.59 27.15
N ALA A 237 29.38 18.91 28.17
CA ALA A 237 29.74 18.10 29.34
C ALA A 237 28.55 17.76 30.28
N PRO A 238 28.74 16.86 31.26
CA PRO A 238 27.67 16.29 32.08
C PRO A 238 27.34 17.20 33.26
N ASP A 239 26.05 17.33 33.58
CA ASP A 239 25.61 17.86 34.87
C ASP A 239 24.90 16.75 35.66
N ALA A 240 25.29 16.68 36.93
CA ALA A 240 24.95 15.64 37.87
C ALA A 240 23.72 16.05 38.67
N GLY A 241 22.86 15.07 38.92
CA GLY A 241 21.92 15.10 40.05
C GLY A 241 20.54 15.63 39.69
N THR A 242 19.56 14.74 39.66
CA THR A 242 18.62 14.59 40.79
C THR A 242 17.86 13.30 40.56
N ALA A 243 18.04 12.38 41.50
CA ALA A 243 17.23 11.18 41.62
C ALA A 243 15.82 11.57 42.09
N GLU A 244 14.79 11.07 41.42
CA GLU A 244 13.47 10.86 42.02
C GLU A 244 12.81 9.61 41.42
N PRO A 245 11.92 8.96 42.20
CA PRO A 245 11.85 7.52 42.27
C PRO A 245 10.83 6.89 41.31
N VAL A 246 11.07 5.60 41.10
CA VAL A 246 10.24 4.61 40.44
C VAL A 246 8.85 4.57 41.09
N ASP A 247 7.81 4.97 40.35
CA ASP A 247 6.45 4.55 40.63
C ASP A 247 5.95 3.62 39.52
N ASN A 248 5.72 2.38 39.95
CA ASN A 248 5.06 1.32 39.22
C ASN A 248 3.66 1.78 38.79
N ALA A 249 3.37 1.70 37.50
CA ALA A 249 1.99 1.65 37.02
C ALA A 249 1.87 0.51 36.00
N GLU A 250 1.42 -0.60 36.56
CA GLU A 250 0.67 -1.70 35.96
C GLU A 250 0.31 -1.57 34.48
N SER A 251 0.84 -2.55 33.74
CA SER A 251 0.30 -3.08 32.50
C SER A 251 -1.10 -3.70 32.76
N PRO A 252 -2.19 -3.26 32.09
CA PRO A 252 -3.41 -4.03 32.09
C PRO A 252 -3.39 -5.06 30.96
N ASP A 253 -3.61 -6.28 31.44
CA ASP A 253 -3.78 -7.55 30.77
C ASP A 253 -4.79 -7.53 29.61
N ALA A 254 -4.56 -8.45 28.70
CA ALA A 254 -5.46 -8.78 27.61
C ALA A 254 -6.69 -9.52 28.14
N GLY A 255 -7.85 -9.24 27.54
CA GLY A 255 -8.92 -10.24 27.43
C GLY A 255 -10.09 -10.08 28.39
N GLN A 256 -11.13 -9.36 27.94
CA GLN A 256 -12.54 -9.69 28.19
C GLN A 256 -13.45 -8.74 27.40
N ALA A 257 -13.78 -9.12 26.16
CA ALA A 257 -14.92 -8.55 25.45
C ALA A 257 -15.45 -9.57 24.42
N ALA A 258 -15.77 -10.76 24.89
CA ALA A 258 -16.59 -11.73 24.18
C ALA A 258 -17.53 -12.38 25.20
N ARG A 259 -18.76 -11.84 25.33
CA ARG A 259 -20.01 -12.48 25.77
C ARG A 259 -21.05 -11.42 26.15
N ALA A 260 -21.89 -11.07 25.18
CA ALA A 260 -23.27 -10.66 25.42
C ALA A 260 -24.03 -10.89 24.11
N ALA A 261 -24.29 -12.16 23.83
CA ALA A 261 -25.43 -12.57 23.03
C ALA A 261 -26.63 -12.71 23.97
N ASP A 262 -27.83 -12.61 23.40
CA ASP A 262 -29.12 -13.00 23.96
C ASP A 262 -29.64 -12.20 25.16
N ASP A 263 -30.47 -11.19 24.86
CA ASP A 263 -31.83 -11.11 25.41
C ASP A 263 -32.57 -9.90 24.81
N THR A 264 -33.38 -10.14 23.77
CA THR A 264 -34.62 -9.38 23.50
C THR A 264 -35.39 -10.09 22.38
N ALA A 265 -35.77 -11.34 22.65
CA ALA A 265 -36.84 -12.01 21.94
C ALA A 265 -38.09 -12.04 22.81
N SER A 266 -39.21 -11.68 22.21
CA SER A 266 -40.56 -12.08 22.60
C SER A 266 -41.17 -11.43 23.87
N HIS A 267 -41.97 -10.40 23.64
CA HIS A 267 -43.18 -10.19 24.43
C HIS A 267 -44.34 -9.87 23.48
N GLY A 268 -45.41 -10.66 23.59
CA GLY A 268 -46.75 -10.19 23.25
C GLY A 268 -47.35 -10.64 21.91
N ARG A 269 -47.54 -11.95 21.72
CA ARG A 269 -48.76 -12.45 21.07
C ARG A 269 -49.95 -12.17 21.98
N GLY A 270 -51.08 -11.69 21.45
CA GLY A 270 -52.37 -11.99 22.05
C GLY A 270 -53.55 -11.09 21.69
N ALA A 271 -54.61 -11.75 21.21
CA ALA A 271 -56.00 -11.31 20.99
C ALA A 271 -56.23 -10.34 19.80
N GLY A 272 -56.99 -10.66 18.74
CA GLY A 272 -58.07 -11.64 18.60
C GLY A 272 -59.44 -10.97 18.73
N ARG A 273 -59.94 -10.40 17.63
CA ARG A 273 -61.32 -10.46 17.11
C ARG A 273 -61.42 -9.65 15.82
#